data_AF-A0A672YGJ6-F1
#
_entry.id   AF-A0A672YGJ6-F1
#
_cell.length_a   1.000
_cell.length_b   1.000
_cell.length_c   1.000
_cell.angle_alpha   90.00
_cell.angle_beta   90.00
_cell.angle_gamma   90.00
#
_symmetry.space_group_name_H-M   'P 1'
#
loop_
_entity.id
_entity.type
_entity.pdbx_description
1 polymer ?
#
loop_
_entity_poly.entity_id
_entity_poly.type
_entity_poly.pdbx_seq_one_letter_code
_entity_poly.pdbx_strand_id
1 'polypeptide(L)'
;MDLNQILAQLETANDEEIKSLLQQYNRENSHTFSFEKRKKACAKLCQSVLTVLGRQVQPSCQKTCLETLRILSRDKSVLAPVATRKGILGEDTQSEEEERVVVEALKCLCNVVYNSPAAQQVSVDVQLANGLCASLRNAREWHHEVGLFTLRLLFLLSALIPDLRGSLRREWRAVRLLREVLEHTLDVRWVGPYEAARPDPQALPMPAEDNERAMEVLKALFNLTLSDPGGEDDHQFRLIAALLRHLLMLKTETEEKQRKHTGDKSIQNRF
;
A
#
# COMPACT_ATOMS: atom_id res chain seq x y z
N MET A 1 5.12 -9.92 -27.26
CA MET A 1 3.93 -10.66 -27.74
C MET A 1 2.89 -9.72 -28.39
N ASP A 2 2.09 -10.20 -29.36
CA ASP A 2 0.98 -9.42 -29.92
C ASP A 2 -0.22 -9.40 -28.95
N LEU A 3 -0.69 -8.21 -28.58
CA LEU A 3 -1.79 -8.04 -27.63
C LEU A 3 -3.09 -8.63 -28.15
N ASN A 4 -3.30 -8.64 -29.46
CA ASN A 4 -4.53 -9.20 -30.05
C ASN A 4 -4.57 -10.73 -29.93
N GLN A 5 -3.40 -11.40 -29.98
CA GLN A 5 -3.30 -12.85 -29.75
C GLN A 5 -3.61 -13.19 -28.29
N ILE A 6 -3.09 -12.41 -27.33
CA ILE A 6 -3.42 -12.58 -25.90
C ILE A 6 -4.92 -12.46 -25.69
N LEU A 7 -5.55 -11.41 -26.24
CA LEU A 7 -6.99 -11.18 -26.10
C LEU A 7 -7.83 -12.35 -26.62
N ALA A 8 -7.49 -12.89 -27.80
CA ALA A 8 -8.21 -14.01 -28.39
C ALA A 8 -8.11 -15.29 -27.53
N GLN A 9 -6.97 -15.52 -26.89
CA GLN A 9 -6.73 -16.72 -26.09
C GLN A 9 -7.38 -16.63 -24.70
N LEU A 10 -7.45 -15.43 -24.10
CA LEU A 10 -8.07 -15.22 -22.78
C LEU A 10 -9.56 -15.59 -22.72
N GLU A 11 -10.27 -15.59 -23.84
CA GLU A 11 -11.71 -15.89 -23.87
C GLU A 11 -12.00 -17.38 -23.65
N THR A 12 -11.11 -18.26 -24.13
CA THR A 12 -11.32 -19.72 -24.16
C THR A 12 -10.36 -20.50 -23.26
N ALA A 13 -9.30 -19.87 -22.76
CA ALA A 13 -8.24 -20.52 -22.01
C ALA A 13 -8.67 -20.94 -20.58
N ASN A 14 -8.06 -22.02 -20.08
CA ASN A 14 -8.17 -22.42 -18.67
C ASN A 14 -7.22 -21.61 -17.77
N ASP A 15 -7.32 -21.77 -16.45
CA ASP A 15 -6.55 -21.00 -15.47
C ASP A 15 -5.03 -21.05 -15.68
N GLU A 16 -4.46 -22.22 -16.01
CA GLU A 16 -3.01 -22.37 -16.20
C GLU A 16 -2.54 -21.75 -17.51
N GLU A 17 -3.35 -21.85 -18.57
CA GLU A 17 -3.09 -21.19 -19.85
C GLU A 17 -3.15 -19.66 -19.71
N ILE A 18 -4.19 -19.14 -19.06
CA ILE A 18 -4.33 -17.70 -18.75
C ILE A 18 -3.11 -17.22 -17.96
N LYS A 19 -2.74 -17.94 -16.90
CA LYS A 19 -1.58 -17.63 -16.07
C LYS A 19 -0.30 -17.59 -16.90
N SER A 20 -0.02 -18.61 -17.72
CA SER A 20 1.18 -18.65 -18.55
C SER A 20 1.26 -17.46 -19.52
N LEU A 21 0.14 -17.16 -20.19
CA LEU A 21 0.03 -16.03 -21.12
C LEU A 21 0.28 -14.69 -20.44
N LEU A 22 -0.40 -14.45 -19.31
CA LEU A 22 -0.27 -13.21 -18.57
C LEU A 22 1.09 -13.08 -17.88
N GLN A 23 1.70 -14.18 -17.44
CA GLN A 23 3.08 -14.15 -16.93
C GLN A 23 4.08 -13.69 -17.99
N GLN A 24 3.94 -14.18 -19.23
CA GLN A 24 4.79 -13.71 -20.32
C GLN A 24 4.56 -12.22 -20.60
N TYR A 25 3.29 -11.79 -20.65
CA TYR A 25 2.97 -10.37 -20.80
C TYR A 25 3.57 -9.51 -19.68
N ASN A 26 3.43 -9.94 -18.42
CA ASN A 26 3.95 -9.23 -17.24
C ASN A 26 5.46 -9.10 -17.29
N ARG A 27 6.19 -10.18 -17.65
CA ARG A 27 7.65 -10.12 -17.82
C ARG A 27 8.07 -9.08 -18.85
N GLU A 28 7.44 -9.10 -20.03
CA GLU A 28 7.74 -8.17 -21.12
C GLU A 28 7.43 -6.70 -20.77
N ASN A 29 6.41 -6.45 -19.94
CA ASN A 29 5.93 -5.09 -19.64
C ASN A 29 6.22 -4.63 -18.20
N SER A 30 7.01 -5.41 -17.44
CA SER A 30 7.34 -5.18 -16.02
C SER A 30 7.97 -3.81 -15.74
N HIS A 31 8.69 -3.24 -16.72
CA HIS A 31 9.31 -1.91 -16.68
C HIS A 31 8.65 -0.90 -17.63
N THR A 32 7.45 -1.20 -18.13
CA THR A 32 6.68 -0.26 -18.96
C THR A 32 5.84 0.66 -18.08
N PHE A 33 5.82 1.95 -18.43
CA PHE A 33 5.10 3.01 -17.72
C PHE A 33 4.15 3.82 -18.63
N SER A 34 4.16 3.58 -19.95
CA SER A 34 3.27 4.22 -20.92
C SER A 34 2.87 3.25 -22.03
N PHE A 35 1.59 3.27 -22.39
CA PHE A 35 0.95 2.42 -23.38
C PHE A 35 0.23 3.22 -24.48
N GLU A 36 0.57 4.49 -24.69
CA GLU A 36 -0.13 5.38 -25.64
C GLU A 36 -0.38 4.74 -27.02
N LYS A 37 0.62 4.07 -27.58
CA LYS A 37 0.53 3.41 -28.90
C LYS A 37 -0.42 2.20 -28.93
N ARG A 38 -0.75 1.63 -27.78
CA ARG A 38 -1.55 0.40 -27.62
C ARG A 38 -2.77 0.60 -26.71
N LYS A 39 -3.15 1.85 -26.41
CA LYS A 39 -4.20 2.21 -25.45
C LYS A 39 -5.50 1.40 -25.59
N LYS A 40 -6.05 1.30 -26.81
CA LYS A 40 -7.29 0.56 -27.08
C LYS A 40 -7.17 -0.93 -26.75
N ALA A 41 -6.05 -1.55 -27.11
CA ALA A 41 -5.81 -2.96 -26.85
C ALA A 41 -5.56 -3.20 -25.35
N CYS A 42 -4.82 -2.32 -24.67
CA CYS A 42 -4.62 -2.36 -23.23
C CYS A 42 -5.93 -2.21 -22.44
N ALA A 43 -6.84 -1.34 -22.88
CA ALA A 43 -8.17 -1.21 -22.27
C ALA A 43 -9.00 -2.49 -22.43
N LYS A 44 -8.96 -3.14 -23.61
CA LYS A 44 -9.58 -4.45 -23.81
C LYS A 44 -8.97 -5.51 -22.90
N LEU A 45 -7.64 -5.51 -22.77
CA LEU A 45 -6.93 -6.47 -21.92
C LEU A 45 -7.33 -6.29 -20.45
N CYS A 46 -7.44 -5.05 -19.98
CA CYS A 46 -7.95 -4.73 -18.66
C CYS A 46 -9.34 -5.33 -18.43
N GLN A 47 -10.27 -5.13 -19.38
CA GLN A 47 -11.63 -5.68 -19.28
C GLN A 47 -11.66 -7.22 -19.29
N SER A 48 -10.85 -7.86 -20.13
CA SER A 48 -10.73 -9.33 -20.18
C SER A 48 -10.18 -9.88 -18.88
N VAL A 49 -9.12 -9.27 -18.33
CA VAL A 49 -8.53 -9.68 -17.05
C VAL A 49 -9.50 -9.48 -15.88
N LEU A 50 -10.26 -8.39 -15.87
CA LEU A 50 -11.34 -8.19 -14.87
C LEU A 50 -12.43 -9.26 -14.98
N THR A 51 -12.77 -9.66 -16.20
CA THR A 51 -13.74 -10.74 -16.44
C THR A 51 -13.21 -12.08 -15.90
N VAL A 52 -11.91 -12.36 -16.05
CA VAL A 52 -11.25 -13.53 -15.46
C VAL A 52 -11.29 -13.46 -13.93
N LEU A 53 -10.92 -12.32 -13.34
CA LEU A 53 -10.97 -12.11 -11.88
C LEU A 53 -12.37 -12.18 -11.28
N GLY A 54 -13.41 -11.98 -12.09
CA GLY A 54 -14.80 -12.20 -11.69
C GLY A 54 -15.21 -13.67 -11.59
N ARG A 55 -14.39 -14.60 -12.13
CA ARG A 55 -14.57 -16.05 -12.01
C ARG A 55 -13.85 -16.56 -10.76
N GLN A 56 -14.22 -17.76 -10.29
CA GLN A 56 -13.39 -18.46 -9.29
C GLN A 56 -12.17 -19.06 -10.01
N VAL A 57 -11.02 -18.41 -9.86
CA VAL A 57 -9.73 -18.86 -10.39
C VAL A 57 -8.77 -19.24 -9.27
N GLN A 58 -7.78 -20.09 -9.59
CA GLN A 58 -6.68 -20.43 -8.67
C GLN A 58 -5.95 -19.18 -8.17
N PRO A 59 -5.47 -19.15 -6.90
CA PRO A 59 -4.75 -18.00 -6.32
C PRO A 59 -3.54 -17.55 -7.15
N SER A 60 -2.79 -18.51 -7.71
CA SER A 60 -1.64 -18.20 -8.57
C SER A 60 -2.04 -17.46 -9.86
N CYS A 61 -3.18 -17.83 -10.48
CA CYS A 61 -3.74 -17.15 -11.64
C CYS A 61 -4.28 -15.76 -11.24
N GLN A 62 -4.97 -15.66 -10.10
CA GLN A 62 -5.47 -14.40 -9.56
C GLN A 62 -4.35 -13.39 -9.35
N LYS A 63 -3.23 -13.82 -8.73
CA LYS A 63 -2.04 -12.98 -8.54
C LYS A 63 -1.50 -12.46 -9.87
N THR A 64 -1.33 -13.34 -10.87
CA THR A 64 -0.84 -12.95 -12.20
C THR A 64 -1.76 -11.94 -12.87
N CYS A 65 -3.08 -12.13 -12.77
CA CYS A 65 -4.07 -11.18 -13.26
C CYS A 65 -3.95 -9.81 -12.58
N LEU A 66 -3.81 -9.78 -11.26
CA LEU A 66 -3.63 -8.53 -10.49
C LEU A 66 -2.33 -7.82 -10.85
N GLU A 67 -1.24 -8.56 -11.11
CA GLU A 67 0.01 -7.99 -11.60
C GLU A 67 -0.14 -7.37 -12.99
N THR A 68 -0.89 -8.02 -13.89
CA THR A 68 -1.22 -7.45 -15.19
C THR A 68 -1.99 -6.13 -15.03
N LEU A 69 -3.02 -6.12 -14.18
CA LEU A 69 -3.77 -4.90 -13.89
C LEU A 69 -2.89 -3.81 -13.27
N ARG A 70 -1.98 -4.18 -12.36
CA ARG A 70 -1.03 -3.24 -11.76
C ARG A 70 -0.10 -2.62 -12.80
N ILE A 71 0.40 -3.40 -13.75
CA ILE A 71 1.23 -2.88 -14.85
C ILE A 71 0.42 -1.91 -15.71
N LEU A 72 -0.79 -2.30 -16.13
CA LEU A 72 -1.68 -1.48 -16.93
C LEU A 72 -2.08 -0.18 -16.21
N SER A 73 -2.28 -0.23 -14.89
CA SER A 73 -2.67 0.90 -14.05
C SER A 73 -1.61 1.98 -13.86
N ARG A 74 -0.37 1.74 -14.31
CA ARG A 74 0.69 2.77 -14.31
C ARG A 74 0.41 3.88 -15.32
N ASP A 75 -0.33 3.55 -16.38
CA ASP A 75 -0.75 4.49 -17.40
C ASP A 75 -2.18 4.98 -17.10
N LYS A 76 -2.30 6.29 -16.82
CA LYS A 76 -3.56 6.98 -16.52
C LYS A 76 -4.62 6.80 -17.62
N SER A 77 -4.19 6.52 -18.85
CA SER A 77 -5.06 6.42 -20.02
C SER A 77 -5.78 5.07 -20.15
N VAL A 78 -5.35 4.05 -19.40
CA VAL A 78 -5.83 2.65 -19.54
C VAL A 78 -6.88 2.27 -18.49
N LEU A 79 -7.06 3.09 -17.45
CA LEU A 79 -7.82 2.72 -16.26
C LEU A 79 -9.34 2.88 -16.40
N ALA A 80 -10.06 1.76 -16.28
CA ALA A 80 -11.46 1.71 -15.85
C ALA A 80 -11.51 1.35 -14.34
N PRO A 81 -12.57 1.72 -13.60
CA PRO A 81 -12.63 1.48 -12.16
C PRO A 81 -12.59 -0.01 -11.83
N VAL A 82 -11.54 -0.44 -11.13
CA VAL A 82 -11.42 -1.76 -10.52
C VAL A 82 -11.79 -1.62 -9.06
N ALA A 83 -12.99 -2.03 -8.70
CA ALA A 83 -13.41 -2.15 -7.31
C ALA A 83 -14.12 -3.48 -7.11
N THR A 84 -13.34 -4.50 -6.76
CA THR A 84 -13.89 -5.80 -6.38
C THR A 84 -14.26 -5.73 -4.89
N ARG A 85 -15.57 -5.83 -4.62
CA ARG A 85 -16.19 -5.69 -3.29
C ARG A 85 -15.88 -6.86 -2.33
N LYS A 86 -15.15 -7.89 -2.75
CA LYS A 86 -14.84 -9.06 -1.93
C LYS A 86 -13.38 -9.48 -2.13
N GLY A 87 -12.61 -9.42 -1.04
CA GLY A 87 -11.26 -10.02 -0.96
C GLY A 87 -10.10 -9.10 -0.59
N ILE A 88 -10.30 -7.79 -0.40
CA ILE A 88 -9.17 -6.86 -0.18
C ILE A 88 -8.70 -6.81 1.29
N LEU A 89 -9.50 -7.30 2.23
CA LEU A 89 -9.23 -7.14 3.65
C LEU A 89 -9.38 -8.48 4.34
N GLY A 90 -8.22 -9.09 4.58
CA GLY A 90 -8.06 -10.36 5.25
C GLY A 90 -8.70 -10.34 6.63
N GLU A 91 -9.75 -11.13 6.78
CA GLU A 91 -9.99 -11.86 8.01
C GLU A 91 -9.71 -13.31 7.59
N ASP A 92 -8.60 -13.88 8.07
CA ASP A 92 -8.03 -15.20 7.74
C ASP A 92 -7.54 -15.42 6.29
N THR A 93 -6.38 -14.86 5.91
CA THR A 93 -5.55 -15.50 4.86
C THR A 93 -4.93 -16.75 5.46
N GLN A 94 -5.41 -17.92 5.03
CA GLN A 94 -5.03 -19.22 5.59
C GLN A 94 -3.75 -19.78 4.94
N SER A 95 -3.28 -19.19 3.83
CA SER A 95 -2.10 -19.62 3.05
C SER A 95 -1.20 -18.48 2.58
N GLU A 96 0.12 -18.74 2.49
CA GLU A 96 1.12 -17.83 1.90
C GLU A 96 0.75 -17.38 0.46
N GLU A 97 0.04 -18.22 -0.30
CA GLU A 97 -0.38 -17.87 -1.66
C GLU A 97 -1.47 -16.81 -1.68
N GLU A 98 -2.41 -16.87 -0.74
CA GLU A 98 -3.49 -15.90 -0.61
C GLU A 98 -2.95 -14.55 -0.16
N GLU A 99 -1.96 -14.55 0.73
CA GLU A 99 -1.27 -13.32 1.11
C GLU A 99 -0.58 -12.65 -0.09
N ARG A 100 0.10 -13.42 -0.94
CA ARG A 100 0.72 -12.88 -2.16
C ARG A 100 -0.31 -12.28 -3.11
N VAL A 101 -1.53 -12.82 -3.15
CA VAL A 101 -2.66 -12.25 -3.88
C VAL A 101 -3.09 -10.92 -3.23
N VAL A 102 -3.24 -10.87 -1.90
CA VAL A 102 -3.61 -9.66 -1.17
C VAL A 102 -2.60 -8.54 -1.38
N VAL A 103 -1.29 -8.83 -1.26
CA VAL A 103 -0.23 -7.86 -1.49
C VAL A 103 -0.30 -7.30 -2.91
N GLU A 104 -0.49 -8.15 -3.92
CA GLU A 104 -0.59 -7.71 -5.31
C GLU A 104 -1.86 -6.89 -5.57
N ALA A 105 -2.98 -7.25 -4.93
CA ALA A 105 -4.22 -6.46 -4.97
C ALA A 105 -4.02 -5.07 -4.36
N LEU A 106 -3.39 -4.97 -3.19
CA LEU A 106 -3.10 -3.68 -2.53
C LEU A 106 -2.18 -2.81 -3.39
N LYS A 107 -1.13 -3.39 -3.98
CA LYS A 107 -0.24 -2.71 -4.94
C LYS A 107 -1.02 -2.19 -6.15
N CYS A 108 -1.90 -3.01 -6.72
CA CYS A 108 -2.75 -2.64 -7.84
C CYS A 108 -3.68 -1.47 -7.47
N LEU A 109 -4.37 -1.55 -6.33
CA LEU A 109 -5.28 -0.51 -5.85
C LEU A 109 -4.56 0.82 -5.60
N CYS A 110 -3.36 0.80 -5.03
CA CYS A 110 -2.55 2.00 -4.86
C CYS A 110 -2.34 2.74 -6.19
N ASN A 111 -1.96 2.00 -7.25
CA ASN A 111 -1.77 2.59 -8.57
C ASN A 111 -3.09 3.10 -9.18
N VAL A 112 -4.15 2.30 -9.08
CA VAL A 112 -5.48 2.63 -9.63
C VAL A 112 -6.03 3.90 -8.98
N VAL A 113 -6.04 3.98 -7.65
CA VAL A 113 -6.51 5.15 -6.89
C VAL A 113 -5.65 6.38 -7.16
N TYR A 114 -4.33 6.22 -7.26
CA TYR A 114 -3.43 7.32 -7.56
C TYR A 114 -3.66 7.92 -8.97
N ASN A 115 -3.93 7.07 -9.96
CA ASN A 115 -3.98 7.47 -11.36
C ASN A 115 -5.39 7.76 -11.91
N SER A 116 -6.47 7.38 -11.21
CA SER A 116 -7.84 7.48 -11.71
C SER A 116 -8.80 8.17 -10.73
N PRO A 117 -9.27 9.41 -11.02
CA PRO A 117 -10.32 10.08 -10.25
C PRO A 117 -11.63 9.29 -10.20
N ALA A 118 -11.99 8.58 -11.27
CA ALA A 118 -13.15 7.70 -11.27
C ALA A 118 -13.00 6.56 -10.25
N ALA A 119 -11.80 5.98 -10.13
CA ALA A 119 -11.55 4.95 -9.11
C ALA A 119 -11.51 5.51 -7.69
N GLN A 120 -11.10 6.77 -7.50
CA GLN A 120 -11.21 7.45 -6.21
C GLN A 120 -12.68 7.55 -5.78
N GLN A 121 -13.58 7.97 -6.68
CA GLN A 121 -15.02 8.01 -6.40
C GLN A 121 -15.57 6.62 -6.06
N VAL A 122 -15.27 5.62 -6.87
CA VAL A 122 -15.73 4.24 -6.60
C VAL A 122 -15.20 3.73 -5.26
N SER A 123 -13.97 4.11 -4.85
CA SER A 123 -13.41 3.75 -3.54
C SER A 123 -14.23 4.31 -2.38
N VAL A 124 -14.85 5.48 -2.54
CA VAL A 124 -15.80 6.06 -1.58
C VAL A 124 -17.10 5.26 -1.58
N ASP A 125 -17.65 5.00 -2.76
CA ASP A 125 -18.95 4.33 -2.92
C ASP A 125 -18.95 2.91 -2.32
N VAL A 126 -17.81 2.20 -2.39
CA VAL A 126 -17.63 0.87 -1.79
C VAL A 126 -17.13 0.91 -0.35
N GLN A 127 -17.00 2.10 0.25
CA GLN A 127 -16.49 2.32 1.61
C GLN A 127 -15.12 1.65 1.86
N LEU A 128 -14.22 1.73 0.88
CA LEU A 128 -12.88 1.10 0.98
C LEU A 128 -12.12 1.56 2.23
N ALA A 129 -12.18 2.86 2.53
CA ALA A 129 -11.53 3.44 3.70
C ALA A 129 -12.03 2.86 5.03
N ASN A 130 -13.33 2.58 5.16
CA ASN A 130 -13.91 1.94 6.33
C ASN A 130 -13.30 0.53 6.53
N GLY A 131 -13.21 -0.24 5.44
CA GLY A 131 -12.58 -1.55 5.47
C GLY A 131 -11.11 -1.50 5.87
N LEU A 132 -10.33 -0.55 5.32
CA LEU A 132 -8.92 -0.37 5.72
C LEU A 132 -8.80 -0.04 7.21
N CYS A 133 -9.68 0.82 7.73
CA CYS A 133 -9.73 1.12 9.16
C CYS A 133 -10.13 -0.08 10.03
N ALA A 134 -11.01 -0.96 9.55
CA ALA A 134 -11.30 -2.20 10.24
C ALA A 134 -10.05 -3.09 10.33
N SER A 135 -9.33 -3.23 9.21
CA SER A 135 -8.08 -4.02 9.16
C SER A 135 -6.99 -3.46 10.08
N LEU A 136 -6.86 -2.13 10.24
CA LEU A 136 -5.88 -1.51 11.15
C LEU A 136 -6.00 -2.02 12.60
N ARG A 137 -7.17 -2.49 13.03
CA ARG A 137 -7.36 -3.03 14.39
C ARG A 137 -6.53 -4.30 14.64
N ASN A 138 -6.24 -5.05 13.58
CA ASN A 138 -5.45 -6.28 13.61
C ASN A 138 -4.02 -6.06 13.09
N ALA A 139 -3.56 -4.81 13.04
CA ALA A 139 -2.28 -4.47 12.40
C ALA A 139 -1.03 -5.12 13.00
N ARG A 140 -1.13 -5.64 14.23
CA ARG A 140 -0.04 -6.37 14.89
C ARG A 140 0.25 -7.72 14.24
N GLU A 141 -0.71 -8.27 13.51
CA GLU A 141 -0.63 -9.60 12.89
C GLU A 141 -0.17 -9.52 11.43
N TRP A 142 0.04 -8.32 10.91
CA TRP A 142 0.43 -8.14 9.51
C TRP A 142 1.87 -8.53 9.25
N HIS A 143 2.07 -9.29 8.18
CA HIS A 143 3.37 -9.32 7.51
C HIS A 143 3.68 -7.97 6.84
N HIS A 144 4.97 -7.72 6.65
CA HIS A 144 5.47 -6.39 6.28
C HIS A 144 4.80 -5.81 5.03
N GLU A 145 4.73 -6.55 3.92
CA GLU A 145 4.18 -6.03 2.66
C GLU A 145 2.67 -5.72 2.77
N VAL A 146 1.88 -6.56 3.45
CA VAL A 146 0.45 -6.33 3.65
C VAL A 146 0.25 -5.02 4.43
N GLY A 147 0.97 -4.84 5.53
CA GLY A 147 0.90 -3.62 6.33
C GLY A 147 1.35 -2.38 5.54
N LEU A 148 2.47 -2.48 4.82
CA LEU A 148 3.03 -1.38 4.04
C LEU A 148 2.05 -0.86 2.99
N PHE A 149 1.48 -1.75 2.16
CA PHE A 149 0.57 -1.32 1.09
C PHE A 149 -0.82 -0.96 1.59
N THR A 150 -1.28 -1.53 2.71
CA THR A 150 -2.52 -1.09 3.39
C THR A 150 -2.38 0.36 3.87
N LEU A 151 -1.28 0.68 4.55
CA LEU A 151 -0.98 2.04 5.03
C LEU A 151 -0.79 3.02 3.89
N ARG A 152 -0.09 2.61 2.81
CA ARG A 152 0.08 3.44 1.61
C ARG A 152 -1.25 3.74 0.92
N LEU A 153 -2.15 2.77 0.83
CA LEU A 153 -3.48 2.99 0.26
C LEU A 153 -4.31 3.97 1.10
N LEU A 154 -4.25 3.85 2.43
CA LEU A 154 -4.90 4.80 3.33
C LEU A 154 -4.31 6.21 3.21
N PHE A 155 -2.99 6.33 3.08
CA PHE A 155 -2.32 7.60 2.78
C PHE A 155 -2.84 8.20 1.46
N LEU A 156 -2.93 7.40 0.39
CA LEU A 156 -3.43 7.87 -0.91
C LEU A 156 -4.88 8.34 -0.84
N LEU A 157 -5.77 7.57 -0.19
CA LEU A 157 -7.18 7.95 -0.03
C LEU A 157 -7.31 9.25 0.77
N SER A 158 -6.58 9.40 1.88
CA SER A 158 -6.60 10.62 2.70
C SER A 158 -5.95 11.83 2.01
N ALA A 159 -5.00 11.62 1.11
CA ALA A 159 -4.34 12.67 0.34
C ALA A 159 -5.22 13.17 -0.82
N LEU A 160 -5.83 12.24 -1.56
CA LEU A 160 -6.50 12.50 -2.83
C LEU A 160 -8.00 12.79 -2.68
N ILE A 161 -8.62 12.39 -1.56
CA ILE A 161 -10.05 12.54 -1.32
C ILE A 161 -10.24 13.36 -0.02
N PRO A 162 -10.20 14.70 -0.10
CA PRO A 162 -10.31 15.60 1.06
C PRO A 162 -11.49 15.31 1.98
N ASP A 163 -12.65 14.97 1.43
CA ASP A 163 -13.89 14.76 2.15
C ASP A 163 -13.83 13.52 3.06
N LEU A 164 -13.03 12.51 2.71
CA LEU A 164 -12.83 11.32 3.55
C LEU A 164 -12.07 11.64 4.84
N ARG A 165 -11.30 12.73 4.91
CA ARG A 165 -10.48 13.05 6.09
C ARG A 165 -11.32 13.27 7.34
N GLY A 166 -12.52 13.87 7.18
CA GLY A 166 -13.46 14.06 8.29
C GLY A 166 -13.97 12.73 8.85
N SER A 167 -14.46 11.85 7.98
CA SER A 167 -14.95 10.52 8.37
C SER A 167 -13.83 9.63 8.93
N LEU A 168 -12.64 9.66 8.33
CA LEU A 168 -11.45 8.96 8.83
C LEU A 168 -11.12 9.36 10.27
N ARG A 169 -11.14 10.66 10.59
CA ARG A 169 -10.85 11.14 11.94
C ARG A 169 -11.96 10.80 12.92
N ARG A 170 -13.20 11.23 12.64
CA ARG A 170 -14.29 11.23 13.61
C ARG A 170 -15.01 9.89 13.69
N GLU A 171 -15.44 9.38 12.54
CA GLU A 171 -16.28 8.19 12.46
C GLU A 171 -15.45 6.92 12.67
N TRP A 172 -14.30 6.82 12.01
CA TRP A 172 -13.47 5.60 12.03
C TRP A 172 -12.27 5.68 12.98
N ARG A 173 -12.07 6.82 13.66
CA ARG A 173 -11.00 7.03 14.65
C ARG A 173 -9.61 6.63 14.13
N ALA A 174 -9.35 6.89 12.84
CA ALA A 174 -8.15 6.47 12.16
C ALA A 174 -6.88 7.08 12.76
N VAL A 175 -6.94 8.29 13.33
CA VAL A 175 -5.81 8.91 14.06
C VAL A 175 -5.37 8.05 15.24
N ARG A 176 -6.34 7.57 16.04
CA ARG A 176 -6.08 6.68 17.16
C ARG A 176 -5.47 5.35 16.69
N LEU A 177 -6.05 4.75 15.65
CA LEU A 177 -5.58 3.47 15.10
C LEU A 177 -4.17 3.58 14.53
N LEU A 178 -3.90 4.60 13.72
CA LEU A 178 -2.57 4.85 13.16
C LEU A 178 -1.53 5.13 14.24
N ARG A 179 -1.89 5.85 15.30
CA ARG A 179 -1.02 6.06 16.47
C ARG A 179 -0.69 4.73 17.15
N GLU A 180 -1.64 3.82 17.32
CA GLU A 180 -1.39 2.47 17.86
C GLU A 180 -0.46 1.67 16.94
N VAL A 181 -0.67 1.72 15.61
CA VAL A 181 0.23 1.08 14.64
C VAL A 181 1.65 1.63 14.73
N LEU A 182 1.81 2.96 14.85
CA LEU A 182 3.12 3.60 15.00
C LEU A 182 3.78 3.16 16.30
N GLU A 183 3.05 3.18 17.41
CA GLU A 183 3.51 2.76 18.72
C GLU A 183 4.06 1.33 18.70
N HIS A 184 3.36 0.40 18.03
CA HIS A 184 3.82 -0.98 17.86
C HIS A 184 5.00 -1.11 16.90
N THR A 185 5.01 -0.35 15.80
CA THR A 185 6.10 -0.37 14.82
C THR A 185 7.42 0.13 15.41
N LEU A 186 7.35 1.03 16.40
CA LEU A 186 8.51 1.58 17.09
C LEU A 186 8.90 0.82 18.37
N ASP A 187 8.17 -0.24 18.75
CA ASP A 187 8.31 -0.96 20.02
C ASP A 187 8.45 -0.03 21.24
N VAL A 188 7.57 0.99 21.31
CA VAL A 188 7.66 2.02 22.35
C VAL A 188 7.28 1.47 23.73
N ARG A 189 8.15 1.71 24.71
CA ARG A 189 7.84 1.51 26.13
C ARG A 189 7.49 2.85 26.78
N TRP A 190 6.34 2.95 27.41
CA TRP A 190 5.91 4.17 28.11
C TRP A 190 6.40 4.19 29.56
N VAL A 191 6.96 5.32 29.98
CA VAL A 191 7.36 5.58 31.39
C VAL A 191 6.44 6.60 32.07
N GLY A 192 5.56 7.23 31.29
CA GLY A 192 4.55 8.16 31.76
C GLY A 192 3.45 8.36 30.71
N PRO A 193 2.40 9.14 31.01
CA PRO A 193 1.21 9.27 30.15
C PRO A 193 1.52 9.84 28.76
N TYR A 194 2.60 10.61 28.61
CA TYR A 194 3.04 11.23 27.35
C TYR A 194 4.56 11.15 27.20
N GLU A 195 5.19 10.17 27.83
CA GLU A 195 6.64 10.02 27.87
C GLU A 195 7.05 8.60 27.51
N ALA A 196 7.66 8.47 26.33
CA ALA A 196 8.29 7.26 25.86
C ALA A 196 9.67 7.11 26.52
N ALA A 197 10.02 5.90 26.91
CA ALA A 197 11.36 5.54 27.37
C ALA A 197 12.38 5.96 26.30
N ARG A 198 13.56 6.39 26.76
CA ARG A 198 14.68 6.66 25.86
C ARG A 198 15.13 5.33 25.22
N PRO A 199 15.35 5.30 23.90
CA PRO A 199 15.99 4.16 23.27
C PRO A 199 17.34 3.85 23.93
N ASP A 200 17.68 2.57 24.06
CA ASP A 200 19.01 2.18 24.50
C ASP A 200 20.05 2.67 23.47
N PRO A 201 21.07 3.46 23.89
CA PRO A 201 22.12 3.92 22.98
C PRO A 201 22.86 2.80 22.24
N GLN A 202 22.88 1.60 22.83
CA GLN A 202 23.49 0.39 22.28
C GLN A 202 22.53 -0.50 21.49
N ALA A 203 21.23 -0.16 21.43
CA ALA A 203 20.27 -0.90 20.63
C ALA A 203 20.66 -0.90 19.14
N LEU A 204 20.32 -2.00 18.47
CA LEU A 204 20.44 -2.10 17.03
C LEU A 204 19.59 -1.01 16.35
N PRO A 205 20.03 -0.50 15.19
CA PRO A 205 19.20 0.40 14.40
C PRO A 205 17.84 -0.21 14.07
N MET A 206 16.85 0.66 13.95
CA MET A 206 15.51 0.28 13.52
C MET A 206 15.57 -0.45 12.16
N PRO A 207 14.92 -1.64 12.04
CA PRO A 207 14.86 -2.38 10.80
C PRO A 207 14.30 -1.54 9.64
N ALA A 208 14.83 -1.75 8.43
CA ALA A 208 14.38 -1.01 7.25
C ALA A 208 12.87 -1.15 6.99
N GLU A 209 12.33 -2.36 7.17
CA GLU A 209 10.91 -2.67 7.01
C GLU A 209 10.02 -1.88 7.97
N ASP A 210 10.43 -1.79 9.24
CA ASP A 210 9.71 -1.06 10.26
C ASP A 210 9.75 0.45 9.95
N ASN A 211 10.91 0.93 9.51
CA ASN A 211 11.07 2.34 9.11
C ASN A 211 10.17 2.70 7.93
N GLU A 212 10.04 1.82 6.92
CA GLU A 212 9.11 2.03 5.81
C GLU A 212 7.65 2.09 6.27
N ARG A 213 7.22 1.18 7.16
CA ARG A 213 5.86 1.20 7.73
C ARG A 213 5.62 2.45 8.56
N ALA A 214 6.57 2.83 9.42
CA ALA A 214 6.49 4.04 10.22
C ALA A 214 6.32 5.29 9.33
N MET A 215 7.08 5.38 8.23
CA MET A 215 6.95 6.48 7.27
C MET A 215 5.57 6.53 6.60
N GLU A 216 4.97 5.39 6.23
CA GLU A 216 3.60 5.38 5.69
C GLU A 216 2.56 5.82 6.74
N VAL A 217 2.70 5.35 7.99
CA VAL A 217 1.84 5.79 9.10
C VAL A 217 1.93 7.30 9.31
N LEU A 218 3.14 7.85 9.35
CA LEU A 218 3.38 9.28 9.55
C LEU A 218 2.78 10.12 8.43
N LYS A 219 2.89 9.69 7.18
CA LYS A 219 2.27 10.37 6.03
C LYS A 219 0.75 10.38 6.14
N ALA A 220 0.14 9.26 6.52
CA ALA A 220 -1.31 9.19 6.72
C ALA A 220 -1.75 10.08 7.91
N LEU A 221 -1.04 10.03 9.04
CA LEU A 221 -1.27 10.90 10.19
C LEU A 221 -1.14 12.39 9.82
N PHE A 222 -0.17 12.75 9.00
CA PHE A 222 -0.01 14.13 8.55
C PHE A 222 -1.25 14.63 7.80
N ASN A 223 -1.74 13.87 6.81
CA ASN A 223 -2.98 14.20 6.10
C ASN A 223 -4.18 14.31 7.05
N LEU A 224 -4.25 13.40 8.03
CA LEU A 224 -5.30 13.34 9.04
C LEU A 224 -5.08 14.25 10.24
N THR A 225 -4.08 15.12 10.26
CA THR A 225 -3.95 16.14 11.31
C THR A 225 -3.93 17.56 10.76
N LEU A 226 -3.57 17.77 9.48
CA LEU A 226 -3.53 19.10 8.84
C LEU A 226 -4.88 19.86 8.76
N SER A 227 -5.98 19.18 8.47
CA SER A 227 -7.24 19.81 8.04
C SER A 227 -8.17 20.34 9.13
N ASP A 228 -7.92 20.08 10.41
CA ASP A 228 -8.80 20.50 11.51
C ASP A 228 -8.09 20.31 12.87
N PRO A 229 -7.61 21.37 13.55
CA PRO A 229 -7.07 21.29 14.91
C PRO A 229 -8.17 21.34 15.99
N GLY A 230 -9.45 21.42 15.61
CA GLY A 230 -10.56 21.63 16.53
C GLY A 230 -10.98 20.38 17.30
N GLY A 231 -10.51 20.27 18.55
CA GLY A 231 -11.27 19.77 19.71
C GLY A 231 -11.76 18.33 19.68
N GLU A 232 -10.97 17.44 20.31
CA GLU A 232 -11.30 16.14 20.97
C GLU A 232 -10.08 15.20 20.97
N ASP A 233 -9.06 15.49 20.16
CA ASP A 233 -7.84 14.67 19.99
C ASP A 233 -6.60 15.17 20.75
N ASP A 234 -6.72 16.13 21.67
CA ASP A 234 -5.59 16.68 22.45
C ASP A 234 -4.71 15.59 23.10
N HIS A 235 -5.36 14.55 23.62
CA HIS A 235 -4.70 13.38 24.17
C HIS A 235 -3.94 12.59 23.09
N GLN A 236 -4.56 12.35 21.93
CA GLN A 236 -3.92 11.64 20.81
C GLN A 236 -2.72 12.43 20.28
N PHE A 237 -2.83 13.76 20.16
CA PHE A 237 -1.73 14.60 19.69
C PHE A 237 -0.55 14.63 20.66
N ARG A 238 -0.79 14.61 21.98
CA ARG A 238 0.29 14.51 22.97
C ARG A 238 1.01 13.17 22.89
N LEU A 239 0.28 12.07 22.68
CA LEU A 239 0.86 10.75 22.44
C LEU A 239 1.65 10.70 21.14
N ILE A 240 1.09 11.21 20.03
CA ILE A 240 1.79 11.30 18.74
C ILE A 240 3.06 12.13 18.89
N ALA A 241 3.01 13.27 19.57
CA ALA A 241 4.20 14.09 19.82
C ALA A 241 5.28 13.33 20.60
N ALA A 242 4.90 12.50 21.58
CA ALA A 242 5.83 11.66 22.31
C ALA A 242 6.46 10.55 21.43
N LEU A 243 5.66 9.92 20.56
CA LEU A 243 6.15 8.96 19.57
C LEU A 243 7.12 9.61 18.57
N LEU A 244 6.82 10.82 18.10
CA LEU A 244 7.71 11.59 17.22
C LEU A 244 9.04 11.92 17.90
N ARG A 245 9.01 12.33 19.18
CA ARG A 245 10.25 12.54 19.96
C ARG A 245 11.06 11.25 20.09
N HIS A 246 10.40 10.13 20.35
CA HIS A 246 11.05 8.83 20.41
C HIS A 246 11.71 8.47 19.07
N LEU A 247 10.97 8.63 17.96
CA LEU A 247 11.48 8.40 16.60
C LEU A 247 12.71 9.25 16.28
N LEU A 248 12.73 10.52 16.67
CA LEU A 248 13.88 11.42 16.48
C LEU A 248 15.15 10.96 17.24
N MET A 249 15.00 10.12 18.26
CA MET A 249 16.11 9.55 19.03
C MET A 249 16.55 8.17 18.51
N LEU A 250 15.79 7.53 17.62
CA LEU A 250 16.13 6.23 17.06
C LEU A 250 17.21 6.36 15.99
N LYS A 251 18.12 5.37 15.95
CA LYS A 251 19.03 5.16 14.83
C LYS A 251 18.29 4.39 13.75
N THR A 252 18.34 4.83 12.50
CA THR A 252 17.79 4.06 11.36
C THR A 252 18.92 3.37 10.60
N GLU A 253 18.66 2.20 10.02
CA GLU A 253 19.64 1.52 9.17
C GLU A 253 20.13 2.38 7.99
N THR A 254 19.27 3.25 7.45
CA THR A 254 19.61 4.14 6.33
C THR A 254 20.69 5.13 6.73
N GLU A 255 20.62 5.69 7.95
CA GLU A 255 21.67 6.55 8.48
C GLU A 255 22.97 5.79 8.74
N GLU A 256 22.92 4.54 9.22
CA GLU A 256 24.14 3.75 9.38
C GLU A 256 24.78 3.39 8.04
N LYS A 257 23.99 3.02 7.02
CA LYS A 257 24.49 2.75 5.66
C LYS A 257 25.12 4.02 5.07
N GLN A 258 24.51 5.19 5.27
CA GLN A 258 25.09 6.48 4.88
C GLN A 258 26.37 6.80 5.66
N ARG A 259 26.40 6.61 6.99
CA ARG A 259 27.59 6.83 7.83
C ARG A 259 28.75 5.91 7.46
N LYS A 260 28.47 4.62 7.18
CA LYS A 260 29.44 3.64 6.66
C LYS A 260 29.95 4.04 5.27
N HIS A 261 29.09 4.51 4.37
CA HIS A 261 29.49 5.01 3.05
C HIS A 261 30.26 6.34 3.09
N THR A 262 30.04 7.20 4.08
CA THR A 262 30.83 8.43 4.30
C THR A 262 32.13 8.17 5.06
N GLY A 263 32.19 7.09 5.85
CA GLY A 263 33.42 6.63 6.51
C GLY A 263 34.39 5.91 5.58
N ASP A 264 33.95 5.54 4.37
CA ASP A 264 34.73 4.77 3.39
C ASP A 264 34.91 5.49 2.04
N LYS A 265 34.91 6.83 2.07
CA LYS A 265 35.23 7.65 0.88
C LYS A 265 36.25 8.74 1.20
N SER A 266 37.44 8.31 1.61
CA SER A 266 38.65 8.92 1.05
C SER A 266 38.70 8.60 -0.44
N ILE A 267 38.38 9.60 -1.26
CA ILE A 267 38.99 9.88 -2.57
C ILE A 267 38.87 8.72 -3.59
N GLN A 268 37.98 8.84 -4.57
CA GLN A 268 38.32 9.25 -5.94
C GLN A 268 37.10 9.06 -6.87
N ASN A 269 36.72 10.16 -7.53
CA ASN A 269 36.31 10.21 -8.94
C ASN A 269 35.16 9.34 -9.50
N ARG A 270 34.29 10.08 -10.20
CA ARG A 270 33.72 9.84 -11.54
C ARG A 270 32.28 9.31 -11.64
N PHE A 271 31.49 10.19 -12.26
CA PHE A 271 30.25 10.02 -13.05
C PHE A 271 28.98 9.59 -12.32
#